data_AF-A0A1G7TLG3-F1
#
_entry.id   AF-A0A1G7TLG3-F1
#
_cell.length_a   1.000
_cell.length_b   1.000
_cell.length_c   1.000
_cell.angle_alpha   90.00
_cell.angle_beta   90.00
_cell.angle_gamma   90.00
#
_symmetry.space_group_name_H-M   'P 1'
#
loop_
_entity.id
_entity.type
_entity.pdbx_description
1 polymer ?
#
loop_
_entity_poly.entity_id
_entity_poly.type
_entity_poly.pdbx_seq_one_letter_code
_entity_poly.pdbx_strand_id
1 'polypeptide(L)'
;MRLVGVLLTVLLTGCASLSEDECRTADWAAIGYADGAAGRPGSRLEDHREACAEYGIAPVLAAYRAGRGEGLLEYCRPARGYAEGLDGKTYRGVCPAHLEADFVAAHQAGRDIHRLEEEAEDLAAEVTDLDQQLDTLRRRRASLKSAALTGETLEARTNALLRLDDLDTELRRLDNRRADLLVRRVHLEERAFRRRAEAAARWSGKP
;
A
#
# COMPACT_ATOMS: atom_id res chain seq x y z
N MET A 1 -40.68 -39.24 4.54
CA MET A 1 -39.21 -39.39 4.45
C MET A 1 -38.55 -38.13 4.96
N ARG A 2 -37.48 -38.31 5.74
CA ARG A 2 -36.88 -37.36 6.67
C ARG A 2 -36.23 -36.17 5.96
N LEU A 3 -36.62 -34.95 6.33
CA LEU A 3 -35.86 -33.72 6.04
C LEU A 3 -34.56 -33.77 6.85
N VAL A 4 -33.46 -34.11 6.20
CA VAL A 4 -32.11 -33.99 6.78
C VAL A 4 -31.74 -32.51 6.71
N GLY A 5 -31.97 -31.80 7.81
CA GLY A 5 -31.47 -30.46 8.02
C GLY A 5 -29.95 -30.52 8.15
N VAL A 6 -29.24 -30.00 7.13
CA VAL A 6 -27.81 -29.76 7.20
C VAL A 6 -27.61 -28.56 8.14
N LEU A 7 -27.29 -28.85 9.39
CA LEU A 7 -26.87 -27.87 10.38
C LEU A 7 -25.47 -27.39 9.99
N LEU A 8 -25.41 -26.29 9.24
CA LEU A 8 -24.18 -25.60 8.90
C LEU A 8 -23.69 -24.85 10.16
N THR A 9 -22.93 -25.53 11.01
CA THR A 9 -22.22 -24.89 12.13
C THR A 9 -21.11 -24.01 11.57
N VAL A 10 -21.42 -22.72 11.43
CA VAL A 10 -20.43 -21.66 11.27
C VAL A 10 -19.66 -21.55 12.58
N LEU A 11 -18.51 -22.24 12.67
CA LEU A 11 -17.53 -21.96 13.70
C LEU A 11 -16.97 -20.57 13.40
N LEU A 12 -17.52 -19.56 14.07
CA LEU A 12 -16.85 -18.28 14.23
C LEU A 12 -15.60 -18.56 15.06
N THR A 13 -14.49 -18.85 14.38
CA THR A 13 -13.17 -18.67 15.00
C THR A 13 -13.03 -17.17 15.23
N GLY A 14 -13.49 -16.71 16.40
CA GLY A 14 -13.09 -15.39 16.89
C GLY A 14 -11.57 -15.30 16.81
N CYS A 15 -11.04 -14.12 16.53
CA CYS A 15 -9.60 -13.86 16.61
C CYS A 15 -9.17 -13.89 18.08
N ALA A 16 -9.36 -15.03 18.76
CA ALA A 16 -8.83 -15.29 20.08
C ALA A 16 -7.32 -15.13 19.98
N SER A 17 -6.78 -14.25 20.81
CA SER A 17 -5.37 -13.92 20.73
C SER A 17 -4.46 -15.02 21.28
N LEU A 18 -5.02 -15.89 22.12
CA LEU A 18 -4.42 -17.07 22.73
C LEU A 18 -5.50 -18.15 22.89
N SER A 19 -5.10 -19.41 22.76
CA SER A 19 -5.88 -20.60 23.09
C SER A 19 -5.84 -20.93 24.59
N GLU A 20 -6.70 -21.85 25.05
CA GLU A 20 -6.70 -22.32 26.45
C GLU A 20 -5.32 -22.82 26.91
N ASP A 21 -4.69 -23.67 26.10
CA ASP A 21 -3.37 -24.24 26.41
C ASP A 21 -2.31 -23.12 26.49
N GLU A 22 -2.32 -22.18 25.54
CA GLU A 22 -1.42 -21.02 25.56
C GLU A 22 -1.64 -20.15 26.80
N CYS A 23 -2.88 -19.95 27.25
CA CYS A 23 -3.17 -19.24 28.50
C CYS A 23 -2.65 -19.99 29.72
N ARG A 24 -2.80 -21.32 29.77
CA ARG A 24 -2.39 -22.16 30.91
C ARG A 24 -0.87 -22.24 31.07
N THR A 25 -0.13 -22.22 29.97
CA THR A 25 1.34 -22.30 29.97
C THR A 25 2.00 -20.97 29.60
N ALA A 26 1.27 -19.85 29.66
CA ALA A 26 1.73 -18.55 29.18
C ALA A 26 2.98 -18.07 29.91
N ASP A 27 4.06 -17.85 29.16
CA ASP A 27 5.12 -16.94 29.56
C ASP A 27 4.73 -15.51 29.16
N TRP A 28 4.14 -14.78 30.10
CA TRP A 28 3.66 -13.42 29.85
C TRP A 28 4.78 -12.45 29.46
N ALA A 29 6.01 -12.66 29.92
CA ALA A 29 7.13 -11.83 29.49
C ALA A 29 7.49 -12.09 28.02
N ALA A 30 7.55 -13.36 27.60
CA ALA A 30 7.79 -13.73 26.21
C ALA A 30 6.69 -13.23 25.26
N ILE A 31 5.42 -13.36 25.66
CA ILE A 31 4.27 -12.82 24.90
C ILE A 31 4.40 -11.30 24.77
N GLY A 32 4.70 -10.60 25.88
CA GLY A 32 4.95 -9.17 25.88
C GLY A 32 6.07 -8.78 24.92
N TYR A 33 7.21 -9.47 24.98
CA TYR A 33 8.35 -9.26 24.09
C TYR A 33 7.96 -9.41 22.63
N ALA A 34 7.28 -10.48 22.26
CA ALA A 34 6.83 -10.70 20.88
C ALA A 34 5.89 -9.58 20.39
N ASP A 35 4.94 -9.15 21.23
CA ASP A 35 4.03 -8.04 20.91
C ASP A 35 4.76 -6.71 20.76
N GLY A 36 5.71 -6.43 21.65
CA GLY A 36 6.58 -5.25 21.59
C GLY A 36 7.44 -5.25 20.32
N ALA A 37 8.11 -6.37 20.04
CA ALA A 37 8.93 -6.57 18.85
C ALA A 37 8.12 -6.55 17.56
N ALA A 38 6.80 -6.78 17.61
CA ALA A 38 5.89 -6.63 16.48
C ALA A 38 5.24 -5.23 16.39
N GLY A 39 5.54 -4.30 17.30
CA GLY A 39 4.94 -2.96 17.32
C GLY A 39 3.45 -2.97 17.62
N ARG A 40 2.96 -3.98 18.35
CA ARG A 40 1.54 -4.08 18.69
C ARG A 40 1.16 -2.98 19.69
N PRO A 41 -0.03 -2.36 19.56
CA PRO A 41 -0.49 -1.34 20.48
C PRO A 41 -0.66 -1.92 21.89
N GLY A 42 -0.62 -1.07 22.91
CA GLY A 42 -0.80 -1.50 24.30
C GLY A 42 -2.14 -2.21 24.56
N SER A 43 -3.17 -1.89 23.77
CA SER A 43 -4.48 -2.55 23.82
C SER A 43 -4.43 -4.05 23.53
N ARG A 44 -3.36 -4.56 22.90
CA ARG A 44 -3.20 -5.99 22.59
C ARG A 44 -3.26 -6.88 23.83
N LEU A 45 -2.87 -6.34 25.00
CA LEU A 45 -3.00 -7.03 26.28
C LEU A 45 -4.46 -7.28 26.66
N GLU A 46 -5.36 -6.38 26.31
CA GLU A 46 -6.78 -6.52 26.62
C GLU A 46 -7.39 -7.69 25.85
N ASP A 47 -7.01 -7.86 24.59
CA ASP A 47 -7.40 -9.03 23.79
C ASP A 47 -6.92 -10.33 24.47
N HIS A 48 -5.67 -10.36 24.97
CA HIS A 48 -5.13 -11.51 25.72
C HIS A 48 -5.86 -11.76 27.03
N ARG A 49 -6.25 -10.70 27.73
CA ARG A 49 -7.03 -10.79 28.96
C ARG A 49 -8.42 -11.38 28.67
N GLU A 50 -9.07 -10.93 27.61
CA GLU A 50 -10.39 -11.42 27.18
C GLU A 50 -10.32 -12.92 26.84
N ALA A 51 -9.36 -13.32 26.01
CA ALA A 51 -9.17 -14.71 25.60
C ALA A 51 -8.89 -15.65 26.80
N CYS A 52 -8.04 -15.24 27.74
CA CYS A 52 -7.70 -16.08 28.90
C CYS A 52 -8.74 -16.05 30.02
N ALA A 53 -9.58 -15.01 30.09
CA ALA A 53 -10.63 -14.91 31.10
C ALA A 53 -11.71 -15.99 30.93
N GLU A 54 -11.96 -16.46 29.70
CA GLU A 54 -12.87 -17.59 29.42
C GLU A 54 -12.47 -18.86 30.18
N TYR A 55 -11.17 -19.00 30.49
CA TYR A 55 -10.59 -20.14 31.21
C TYR A 55 -10.26 -19.82 32.68
N GLY A 56 -10.65 -18.64 33.17
CA GLY A 56 -10.36 -18.18 34.52
C GLY A 56 -8.90 -17.80 34.76
N ILE A 57 -8.15 -17.48 33.70
CA ILE A 57 -6.71 -17.17 33.75
C ILE A 57 -6.49 -15.68 33.53
N ALA A 58 -5.73 -15.04 34.41
CA ALA A 58 -5.42 -13.62 34.32
C ALA A 58 -3.95 -13.38 33.88
N PRO A 59 -3.69 -12.39 32.99
CA PRO A 59 -2.33 -12.03 32.62
C PRO A 59 -1.47 -11.54 33.78
N VAL A 60 -0.19 -11.94 33.80
CA VAL A 60 0.81 -11.35 34.71
C VAL A 60 1.27 -10.02 34.13
N LEU A 61 0.51 -8.97 34.45
CA LEU A 61 0.66 -7.61 33.89
C LEU A 61 2.09 -7.06 33.94
N ALA A 62 2.78 -7.24 35.06
CA ALA A 62 4.14 -6.75 35.24
C ALA A 62 5.13 -7.46 34.29
N ALA A 63 5.02 -8.79 34.15
CA ALA A 63 5.85 -9.58 33.25
C ALA A 63 5.61 -9.19 31.79
N TYR A 64 4.34 -9.09 31.37
CA TYR A 64 3.99 -8.65 30.01
C TYR A 64 4.51 -7.25 29.69
N ARG A 65 4.33 -6.28 30.60
CA ARG A 65 4.80 -4.91 30.38
C ARG A 65 6.32 -4.84 30.30
N ALA A 66 7.04 -5.60 31.12
CA ALA A 66 8.49 -5.68 31.07
C ALA A 66 8.97 -6.23 29.72
N GLY A 67 8.48 -7.42 29.33
CA GLY A 67 8.83 -8.02 28.04
C GLY A 67 8.45 -7.12 26.86
N ARG A 68 7.27 -6.50 26.89
CA ARG A 68 6.85 -5.54 25.84
C ARG A 68 7.77 -4.34 25.75
N GLY A 69 8.24 -3.82 26.89
CA GLY A 69 9.25 -2.77 26.92
C GLY A 69 10.52 -3.18 26.17
N GLU A 70 11.04 -4.38 26.46
CA GLU A 70 12.22 -4.93 25.79
C GLU A 70 12.00 -5.13 24.28
N GLY A 71 10.88 -5.72 23.89
CA GLY A 71 10.54 -5.91 22.48
C GLY A 71 10.40 -4.60 21.72
N LEU A 72 9.89 -3.54 22.35
CA LEU A 72 9.80 -2.22 21.73
C LEU A 72 11.17 -1.60 21.44
N LEU A 73 12.23 -1.95 22.16
CA LEU A 73 13.58 -1.50 21.84
C LEU A 73 14.04 -2.02 20.47
N GLU A 74 13.59 -3.24 20.10
CA GLU A 74 13.85 -3.85 18.79
C GLU A 74 12.95 -3.26 17.69
N TYR A 75 11.69 -2.96 18.01
CA TYR A 75 10.75 -2.35 17.07
C TYR A 75 11.13 -0.91 16.74
N CYS A 76 11.46 -0.11 17.74
CA CYS A 76 11.65 1.34 17.63
C CYS A 76 13.01 1.76 17.06
N ARG A 77 13.65 0.87 16.30
CA ARG A 77 14.87 1.16 15.57
C ARG A 77 14.58 2.05 14.36
N PRO A 78 15.40 3.07 14.08
CA PRO A 78 15.20 3.94 12.91
C PRO A 78 15.17 3.16 11.59
N ALA A 79 16.00 2.14 11.44
CA ALA A 79 16.03 1.28 10.25
C ALA A 79 14.67 0.60 10.00
N ARG A 80 13.98 0.17 11.07
CA ARG A 80 12.65 -0.42 10.96
C ARG A 80 11.59 0.63 10.67
N GLY A 81 11.66 1.80 11.29
CA GLY A 81 10.80 2.94 10.97
C GLY A 81 10.87 3.28 9.49
N TYR A 82 12.07 3.40 8.94
CA TYR A 82 12.30 3.64 7.51
C TYR A 82 11.70 2.55 6.62
N ALA A 83 11.94 1.28 6.92
CA ALA A 83 11.37 0.16 6.17
C ALA A 83 9.83 0.16 6.21
N GLU A 84 9.22 0.38 7.37
CA GLU A 84 7.77 0.49 7.49
C GLU A 84 7.22 1.70 6.74
N GLY A 85 7.97 2.79 6.67
CA GLY A 85 7.62 3.95 5.86
C GLY A 85 7.63 3.63 4.36
N LEU A 86 8.63 2.90 3.87
CA LEU A 86 8.72 2.44 2.48
C LEU A 86 7.56 1.49 2.11
N ASP A 87 7.15 0.63 3.05
CA ASP A 87 5.99 -0.25 2.91
C ASP A 87 4.64 0.50 3.00
N GLY A 88 4.67 1.81 3.23
CA GLY A 88 3.48 2.61 3.39
C GLY A 88 2.72 2.37 4.70
N LYS A 89 3.29 1.70 5.70
CA LYS A 89 2.60 1.40 6.96
C LYS A 89 2.39 2.66 7.80
N THR A 90 1.31 2.70 8.57
CA THR A 90 1.05 3.78 9.53
C THR A 90 1.69 3.47 10.88
N TYR A 91 2.50 4.41 11.40
CA TYR A 91 3.03 4.32 12.76
C TYR A 91 1.93 4.55 13.81
N ARG A 92 1.95 3.75 14.88
CA ARG A 92 0.89 3.68 15.90
C ARG A 92 1.23 4.35 17.24
N GLY A 93 2.31 5.12 17.33
CA GLY A 93 2.68 5.81 18.58
C GLY A 93 3.09 4.86 19.70
N VAL A 94 3.72 3.72 19.36
CA VAL A 94 4.05 2.67 20.34
C VAL A 94 5.44 2.82 20.97
N CYS A 95 6.28 3.69 20.42
CA CYS A 95 7.66 3.83 20.86
C CYS A 95 7.78 4.61 22.17
N PRO A 96 8.71 4.20 23.05
CA PRO A 96 9.09 5.03 24.20
C PRO A 96 9.60 6.40 23.72
N ALA A 97 9.34 7.44 24.52
CA ALA A 97 9.65 8.84 24.16
C ALA A 97 11.12 9.07 23.74
N HIS A 98 12.07 8.32 24.31
CA HIS A 98 13.49 8.45 24.01
C HIS A 98 13.92 7.81 22.67
N LEU A 99 13.09 6.95 22.06
CA LEU A 99 13.34 6.32 20.76
C LEU A 99 12.43 6.88 19.65
N GLU A 100 11.30 7.46 20.03
CA GLU A 100 10.24 7.83 19.10
C GLU A 100 10.69 8.88 18.07
N ALA A 101 11.50 9.86 18.46
CA ALA A 101 11.92 10.94 17.56
C ALA A 101 12.68 10.41 16.32
N ASP A 102 13.66 9.53 16.52
CA ASP A 102 14.45 8.98 15.41
C ASP A 102 13.64 7.96 14.60
N PHE A 103 12.80 7.16 15.25
CA PHE A 103 11.89 6.25 14.55
C PHE A 103 10.94 7.01 13.62
N VAL A 104 10.28 8.06 14.13
CA VAL A 104 9.34 8.88 13.37
C VAL A 104 10.04 9.60 12.22
N ALA A 105 11.23 10.15 12.44
CA ALA A 105 11.99 10.81 11.38
C ALA A 105 12.36 9.84 10.25
N ALA A 106 12.77 8.61 10.59
CA ALA A 106 13.08 7.58 9.61
C ALA A 106 11.82 7.08 8.89
N HIS A 107 10.72 6.86 9.62
CA HIS A 107 9.42 6.49 9.08
C HIS A 107 8.87 7.50 8.09
N GLN A 108 8.93 8.79 8.43
CA GLN A 108 8.52 9.86 7.52
C GLN A 108 9.37 9.90 6.25
N ALA A 109 10.68 9.70 6.35
CA ALA A 109 11.56 9.61 5.19
C ALA A 109 11.16 8.47 4.26
N GLY A 110 10.82 7.29 4.82
CA GLY A 110 10.30 6.16 4.04
C GLY A 110 8.93 6.47 3.41
N ARG A 111 8.01 7.06 4.17
CA ARG A 111 6.66 7.42 3.69
C ARG A 111 6.67 8.45 2.57
N ASP A 112 7.62 9.39 2.60
CA ASP A 112 7.76 10.36 1.52
C ASP A 112 8.24 9.71 0.22
N ILE A 113 9.15 8.72 0.29
CA ILE A 113 9.56 7.94 -0.87
C ILE A 113 8.38 7.13 -1.40
N HIS A 114 7.69 6.40 -0.52
CA HIS A 114 6.51 5.61 -0.88
C HIS A 114 5.47 6.43 -1.63
N ARG A 115 5.14 7.64 -1.14
CA ARG A 115 4.19 8.55 -1.81
C ARG A 115 4.63 8.96 -3.22
N LEU A 116 5.93 9.20 -3.41
CA LEU A 116 6.48 9.55 -4.72
C LEU A 116 6.34 8.39 -5.71
N GLU A 117 6.51 7.16 -5.24
CA GLU A 117 6.39 5.96 -6.05
C GLU A 117 4.94 5.63 -6.37
N GLU A 118 4.03 5.70 -5.38
CA GLU A 118 2.59 5.56 -5.61
C GLU A 118 2.12 6.57 -6.67
N GLU A 119 2.52 7.84 -6.57
CA GLU A 119 2.17 8.87 -7.56
C GLU A 119 2.77 8.54 -8.95
N ALA A 120 3.98 7.98 -9.02
CA ALA A 120 4.60 7.59 -10.29
C ALA A 120 3.88 6.38 -10.93
N GLU A 121 3.45 5.41 -10.12
CA GLU A 121 2.66 4.25 -10.54
C GLU A 121 1.28 4.67 -11.05
N ASP A 122 0.61 5.59 -10.35
CA ASP A 122 -0.66 6.17 -10.78
C ASP A 122 -0.53 6.84 -12.16
N LEU A 123 0.52 7.65 -12.36
CA LEU A 123 0.81 8.25 -13.67
C LEU A 123 1.12 7.21 -14.75
N ALA A 124 1.77 6.10 -14.40
CA ALA A 124 2.04 5.01 -15.34
C ALA A 124 0.74 4.30 -15.78
N ALA A 125 -0.19 4.10 -14.87
CA ALA A 125 -1.51 3.57 -15.17
C ALA A 125 -2.30 4.51 -16.11
N GLU A 126 -2.27 5.82 -15.84
CA GLU A 126 -2.91 6.82 -16.71
C GLU A 126 -2.28 6.88 -18.11
N VAL A 127 -0.95 6.81 -18.21
CA VAL A 127 -0.26 6.71 -19.51
C VAL A 127 -0.67 5.46 -20.28
N THR A 128 -0.84 4.33 -19.59
CA THR A 128 -1.27 3.07 -20.22
C THR A 128 -2.68 3.17 -20.78
N ASP A 129 -3.60 3.80 -20.05
CA ASP A 129 -4.97 4.08 -20.54
C ASP A 129 -4.94 5.02 -21.77
N LEU A 130 -4.15 6.10 -21.71
CA LEU A 130 -3.97 7.00 -22.85
C LEU A 130 -3.40 6.30 -24.08
N ASP A 131 -2.44 5.38 -23.91
CA ASP A 131 -1.90 4.58 -25.00
C ASP A 131 -2.97 3.72 -25.69
N GLN A 132 -3.85 3.07 -24.90
CA GLN A 132 -4.96 2.29 -25.43
C GLN A 132 -5.98 3.14 -26.18
N GLN A 133 -6.27 4.35 -25.68
CA GLN A 133 -7.16 5.31 -26.34
C GLN A 133 -6.57 5.78 -27.67
N LEU A 134 -5.29 6.20 -27.66
CA LEU A 134 -4.56 6.65 -28.84
C LEU A 134 -4.55 5.58 -29.93
N ASP A 135 -4.29 4.32 -29.58
CA ASP A 135 -4.30 3.22 -30.54
C ASP A 135 -5.68 2.97 -31.15
N THR A 136 -6.74 3.11 -30.36
CA THR A 136 -8.12 3.02 -30.84
C THR A 136 -8.45 4.14 -31.83
N LEU A 137 -8.07 5.38 -31.51
CA LEU A 137 -8.27 6.54 -32.37
C LEU A 137 -7.42 6.45 -33.65
N ARG A 138 -6.17 5.97 -33.57
CA ARG A 138 -5.30 5.74 -34.74
C ARG A 138 -5.90 4.72 -35.70
N ARG A 139 -6.49 3.62 -35.19
CA ARG A 139 -7.23 2.64 -36.03
C ARG A 139 -8.44 3.29 -36.70
N ARG A 140 -9.23 4.07 -35.96
CA ARG A 140 -10.39 4.80 -36.50
C ARG A 140 -9.97 5.79 -37.59
N ARG A 141 -8.87 6.50 -37.38
CA ARG A 141 -8.28 7.42 -38.35
C ARG A 141 -7.89 6.70 -39.65
N ALA A 142 -7.24 5.55 -39.55
CA ALA A 142 -6.88 4.75 -40.73
C ALA A 142 -8.13 4.32 -41.53
N SER A 143 -9.20 3.90 -40.84
CA SER A 143 -10.48 3.55 -41.46
C SER A 143 -11.13 4.75 -42.16
N LEU A 144 -11.20 5.92 -41.51
CA LEU A 144 -11.74 7.15 -42.11
C LEU A 144 -10.91 7.61 -43.30
N LYS A 145 -9.58 7.48 -43.24
CA LYS A 145 -8.69 7.79 -44.35
C LYS A 145 -8.97 6.89 -45.55
N SER A 146 -9.21 5.60 -45.33
CA SER A 146 -9.66 4.70 -46.40
C SER A 146 -10.99 5.18 -46.99
N ALA A 147 -12.00 5.47 -46.15
CA ALA A 147 -13.32 5.92 -46.61
C ALA A 147 -13.27 7.24 -47.41
N ALA A 148 -12.39 8.18 -47.03
CA ALA A 148 -12.17 9.42 -47.77
C ALA A 148 -11.61 9.18 -49.18
N LEU A 149 -10.80 8.13 -49.37
CA LEU A 149 -10.19 7.77 -50.66
C LEU A 149 -11.10 6.90 -51.53
N THR A 150 -11.79 5.94 -50.91
CA THR A 150 -12.53 4.88 -51.61
C THR A 150 -14.04 5.06 -51.61
N GLY A 151 -14.59 6.08 -50.94
CA GLY A 151 -16.03 6.28 -50.85
C GLY A 151 -16.70 6.40 -52.21
N GLU A 152 -17.91 5.87 -52.36
CA GLU A 152 -18.63 5.85 -53.65
C GLU A 152 -19.19 7.23 -54.02
N THR A 153 -19.59 8.02 -53.02
CA THR A 153 -20.18 9.35 -53.20
C THR A 153 -19.25 10.46 -52.73
N LEU A 154 -19.37 11.65 -53.35
CA LEU A 154 -18.65 12.84 -52.90
C LEU A 154 -18.99 13.18 -51.45
N GLU A 155 -20.26 13.08 -51.08
CA GLU A 155 -20.74 13.35 -49.71
C GLU A 155 -20.08 12.43 -48.68
N ALA A 156 -19.98 11.12 -48.96
CA ALA A 156 -19.33 10.17 -48.05
C ALA A 156 -17.84 10.48 -47.87
N ARG A 157 -17.15 10.85 -48.96
CA ARG A 157 -15.73 11.26 -48.90
C ARG A 157 -15.55 12.54 -48.10
N THR A 158 -16.38 13.56 -48.34
CA THR A 158 -16.34 14.83 -47.61
C THR A 158 -16.62 14.65 -46.11
N ASN A 159 -17.60 13.82 -45.75
CA ASN A 159 -17.90 13.50 -44.35
C ASN A 159 -16.70 12.81 -43.66
N ALA A 160 -16.08 11.85 -44.35
CA ALA A 160 -14.88 11.19 -43.83
C ALA A 160 -13.70 12.17 -43.62
N LEU A 161 -13.51 13.13 -44.53
CA LEU A 161 -12.48 14.18 -44.40
C LEU A 161 -12.72 15.10 -43.20
N LEU A 162 -13.96 15.55 -42.97
CA LEU A 162 -14.27 16.39 -41.80
C LEU A 162 -13.98 15.65 -40.48
N ARG A 163 -14.40 14.38 -40.39
CA ARG A 163 -14.13 13.55 -39.20
C ARG A 163 -12.65 13.26 -38.97
N LEU A 164 -11.81 13.29 -40.02
CA LEU A 164 -10.37 13.13 -39.88
C LEU A 164 -9.73 14.33 -39.19
N ASP A 165 -10.17 15.55 -39.51
CA ASP A 165 -9.62 16.78 -38.92
C ASP A 165 -9.92 16.86 -37.40
N ASP A 166 -11.16 16.55 -37.03
CA ASP A 166 -11.58 16.46 -35.62
C ASP A 166 -10.72 15.43 -34.86
N LEU A 167 -10.55 14.25 -35.45
CA LEU A 167 -9.79 13.14 -34.87
C LEU A 167 -8.28 13.43 -34.78
N ASP A 168 -7.70 14.13 -35.75
CA ASP A 168 -6.29 14.54 -35.74
C ASP A 168 -6.03 15.60 -34.66
N THR A 169 -7.02 16.43 -34.35
CA THR A 169 -6.95 17.36 -33.22
C THR A 169 -7.03 16.62 -31.88
N GLU A 170 -7.92 15.64 -31.74
CA GLU A 170 -8.04 14.82 -30.54
C GLU A 170 -6.78 13.99 -30.28
N LEU A 171 -6.24 13.33 -31.31
CA LEU A 171 -4.99 12.58 -31.23
C LEU A 171 -3.84 13.44 -30.72
N ARG A 172 -3.64 14.64 -31.30
CA ARG A 172 -2.59 15.57 -30.85
C ARG A 172 -2.77 15.98 -29.39
N ARG A 173 -4.00 16.24 -28.95
CA ARG A 173 -4.30 16.57 -27.54
C ARG A 173 -3.91 15.43 -26.60
N LEU A 174 -4.30 14.20 -26.92
CA LEU A 174 -4.00 13.03 -26.08
C LEU A 174 -2.51 12.66 -26.10
N ASP A 175 -1.85 12.73 -27.25
CA ASP A 175 -0.40 12.52 -27.36
C ASP A 175 0.37 13.54 -26.52
N ASN A 176 -0.04 14.82 -26.54
CA ASN A 176 0.57 15.86 -25.69
C ASN A 176 0.35 15.60 -24.20
N ARG A 177 -0.85 15.21 -23.79
CA ARG A 177 -1.13 14.83 -22.39
C ARG A 177 -0.26 13.66 -21.97
N ARG A 178 -0.19 12.61 -22.79
CA ARG A 178 0.66 11.44 -22.54
C ARG A 178 2.12 11.83 -22.34
N ALA A 179 2.66 12.71 -23.19
CA ALA A 179 4.03 13.20 -23.08
C ALA A 179 4.27 13.97 -21.78
N ASP A 180 3.33 14.83 -21.36
CA ASP A 180 3.40 15.55 -20.08
C ASP A 180 3.46 14.60 -18.89
N LEU A 181 2.57 13.59 -18.85
CA LEU A 181 2.55 12.62 -17.76
C LEU A 181 3.83 11.79 -17.68
N LEU A 182 4.41 11.42 -18.83
CA LEU A 182 5.69 10.72 -18.87
C LEU A 182 6.82 11.55 -18.27
N VAL A 183 6.89 12.84 -18.60
CA VAL A 183 7.89 13.76 -18.03
C VAL A 183 7.69 13.90 -16.52
N ARG A 184 6.44 14.07 -16.07
CA ARG A 184 6.12 14.14 -14.64
C ARG A 184 6.55 12.86 -13.91
N ARG A 185 6.25 11.68 -14.46
CA ARG A 185 6.64 10.39 -13.87
C ARG A 185 8.15 10.29 -13.68
N VAL A 186 8.94 10.63 -14.70
CA VAL A 186 10.41 10.62 -14.61
C VAL A 186 10.91 11.54 -13.49
N HIS A 187 10.32 12.72 -13.33
CA HIS A 187 10.68 13.61 -12.24
C HIS A 187 10.33 13.02 -10.86
N LEU A 188 9.20 12.34 -10.71
CA LEU A 188 8.83 11.65 -9.47
C LEU A 188 9.85 10.55 -9.13
N GLU A 189 10.18 9.70 -10.10
CA GLU A 189 11.15 8.61 -9.97
C GLU A 189 12.55 9.15 -9.59
N GLU A 190 13.01 10.23 -10.22
CA GLU A 190 14.28 10.88 -9.90
C GLU A 190 14.28 11.44 -8.46
N ARG A 191 13.18 12.07 -8.03
CA ARG A 191 13.03 12.52 -6.64
C ARG A 191 13.08 11.34 -5.67
N ALA A 192 12.35 10.26 -5.95
CA ALA A 192 12.32 9.07 -5.10
C ALA A 192 13.72 8.44 -4.99
N PHE A 193 14.45 8.34 -6.11
CA PHE A 193 15.83 7.86 -6.14
C PHE A 193 16.78 8.71 -5.29
N ARG A 194 16.74 10.04 -5.42
CA ARG A 194 17.56 10.95 -4.60
C ARG A 194 17.25 10.80 -3.12
N ARG A 195 15.96 10.76 -2.75
CA ARG A 195 15.52 10.57 -1.36
C ARG A 195 16.00 9.25 -0.77
N ARG A 196 15.98 8.16 -1.55
CA ARG A 196 16.55 6.88 -1.13
C ARG A 196 18.05 6.96 -0.85
N ALA A 197 18.81 7.64 -1.71
CA ALA A 197 20.25 7.82 -1.49
C ALA A 197 20.53 8.63 -0.22
N GLU A 198 19.80 9.71 0.02
CA GLU A 198 19.87 10.51 1.25
C GLU A 198 19.53 9.67 2.50
N ALA A 199 18.45 8.89 2.44
CA ALA A 199 18.01 8.06 3.54
C ALA A 199 18.98 6.91 3.83
N ALA A 200 19.55 6.28 2.78
CA ALA A 200 20.58 5.26 2.94
C ALA A 200 21.81 5.83 3.66
N ALA A 201 22.25 7.04 3.31
CA ALA A 201 23.37 7.69 4.01
C ALA A 201 23.08 7.99 5.50
N ARG A 202 21.80 8.23 5.84
CA ARG A 202 21.39 8.62 7.20
C ARG A 202 21.05 7.44 8.11
N TRP A 203 20.46 6.39 7.56
CA TRP A 203 19.80 5.30 8.30
C TRP A 203 20.31 3.89 7.94
N SER A 204 21.07 3.71 6.85
CA SER A 204 21.68 2.41 6.56
C SER A 204 22.78 2.11 7.59
N GLY A 205 22.59 1.05 8.38
CA GLY A 205 23.59 0.58 9.34
C GLY A 205 23.54 1.20 10.73
N LYS A 206 22.53 2.02 11.07
CA LYS A 206 22.29 2.41 12.47
C LYS A 206 21.46 1.32 13.17
N PRO A 207 21.98 0.72 14.26
CA PRO A 207 21.22 -0.24 15.05
C PRO A 207 20.00 0.40 15.73
#